data_AF-A0A836T329-F1
#
_entry.id   AF-A0A836T329-F1
#
_cell.length_a   1.000
_cell.length_b   1.000
_cell.length_c   1.000
_cell.angle_alpha   90.00
_cell.angle_beta   90.00
_cell.angle_gamma   90.00
#
_symmetry.space_group_name_H-M   'P 1'
#
loop_
_entity.id
_entity.type
_entity.pdbx_description
1 polymer ?
#
loop_
_entity_poly.entity_id
_entity_poly.type
_entity_poly.pdbx_seq_one_letter_code
_entity_poly.pdbx_strand_id
1 'polypeptide(L)' 'MKSLTEYLTFNVKTRRAFVNITSDIRKLVVKSKIQEGLCLVNAMHITS' A
#
# COMPACT_ATOMS: atom_id res chain seq x y z
N MET A 1 17.85 -5.24 10.82
CA MET A 1 16.55 -4.57 10.68
C MET A 1 15.85 -5.18 9.46
N LYS A 2 14.58 -5.61 9.57
CA LYS A 2 13.82 -6.14 8.42
C LYS A 2 13.02 -5.01 7.79
N SER A 3 12.89 -5.03 6.47
CA SER A 3 12.05 -4.10 5.71
C SER A 3 11.43 -4.81 4.51
N LEU A 4 10.23 -4.39 4.14
CA LEU A 4 9.54 -4.80 2.92
C LEU A 4 9.06 -3.54 2.20
N THR A 5 9.37 -3.43 0.90
CA THR A 5 8.91 -2.34 0.05
C THR A 5 8.21 -2.93 -1.16
N GLU A 6 7.01 -2.45 -1.44
CA GLU A 6 6.16 -2.94 -2.52
C GLU A 6 5.43 -1.75 -3.16
N TYR A 7 5.21 -1.83 -4.48
CA TYR A 7 4.52 -0.80 -5.24
C TYR A 7 3.19 -1.34 -5.73
N LEU A 8 2.10 -0.67 -5.35
CA LEU A 8 0.76 -0.98 -5.84
C LEU A 8 0.41 0.00 -6.96
N THR A 9 0.11 -0.54 -8.14
CA THR A 9 -0.30 0.25 -9.31
C THR A 9 -1.81 0.17 -9.48
N PHE A 10 -2.44 1.33 -9.69
CA PHE A 10 -3.88 1.44 -9.86
C PHE A 10 -4.19 2.14 -11.18
N ASN A 11 -5.21 1.63 -11.89
CA ASN A 11 -5.79 2.28 -13.04
C ASN A 11 -7.30 2.44 -12.80
N VAL A 12 -7.75 3.68 -12.63
CA VAL A 12 -9.14 4.01 -12.32
C VAL A 12 -9.88 4.44 -13.60
N LYS A 13 -11.12 4.00 -13.76
CA LYS A 13 -11.92 4.25 -14.98
C LYS A 13 -12.39 5.70 -15.11
N THR A 14 -12.41 6.44 -14.00
CA THR A 14 -12.92 7.81 -13.91
C THR A 14 -11.86 8.74 -13.36
N ARG A 15 -11.98 10.05 -13.61
CA ARG A 15 -11.04 11.07 -13.13
C ARG A 15 -10.87 11.06 -11.60
N ARG A 16 -11.90 10.67 -10.85
CA ARG A 16 -11.88 10.52 -9.39
C ARG A 16 -12.53 9.20 -9.03
N ALA A 17 -11.90 8.45 -8.13
CA ALA A 17 -12.40 7.19 -7.61
C ALA A 17 -11.83 6.95 -6.22
N PHE A 18 -12.56 6.19 -5.40
CA PHE A 18 -12.06 5.68 -4.12
C PHE A 18 -11.73 4.20 -4.28
N VAL A 19 -10.50 3.81 -3.95
CA VAL A 19 -10.04 2.42 -3.99
C VAL A 19 -9.70 1.98 -2.58
N ASN A 20 -10.36 0.94 -2.09
CA ASN A 20 -10.04 0.35 -0.79
C ASN A 20 -8.85 -0.61 -0.94
N ILE A 21 -7.72 -0.27 -0.30
CA ILE A 21 -6.47 -1.04 -0.37
C ILE A 21 -6.16 -1.83 0.92
N THR A 22 -7.05 -1.82 1.92
CA THR A 22 -6.78 -2.43 3.24
C THR A 22 -6.42 -3.91 3.15
N SER A 23 -7.07 -4.67 2.27
CA SER A 23 -6.77 -6.09 2.06
C SER A 23 -5.38 -6.32 1.47
N ASP A 24 -4.94 -5.45 0.57
CA ASP A 24 -3.64 -5.58 -0.09
C ASP A 24 -2.52 -5.22 0.87
N ILE A 25 -2.68 -4.13 1.63
CA ILE A 25 -1.74 -3.77 2.70
C ILE A 25 -1.65 -4.88 3.76
N ARG A 26 -2.77 -5.49 4.16
CA ARG A 26 -2.77 -6.61 5.11
C ARG A 26 -1.93 -7.79 4.61
N LYS A 27 -2.04 -8.16 3.33
CA LYS A 27 -1.21 -9.23 2.74
C LYS A 27 0.27 -8.89 2.84
N LEU A 28 0.64 -7.62 2.60
CA LEU A 28 2.03 -7.16 2.68
C LEU A 28 2.56 -7.16 4.11
N VAL A 29 1.75 -6.73 5.09
CA VAL A 29 2.12 -6.80 6.51
C VAL A 29 2.40 -8.25 6.92
N VAL A 30 1.53 -9.20 6.55
CA VAL A 30 1.75 -10.63 6.81
C VAL A 30 3.01 -11.15 6.09
N LYS A 31 3.21 -10.77 4.81
CA LYS A 31 4.39 -11.13 4.01
C LYS A 31 5.69 -10.62 4.63
N SER A 32 5.67 -9.44 5.27
CA SER A 32 6.86 -8.80 5.84
C SER A 32 7.48 -9.58 7.01
N LYS A 33 6.67 -10.39 7.72
CA LYS A 33 7.07 -11.10 8.95
C LYS A 33 7.66 -10.19 10.04
N ILE A 34 7.34 -8.89 10.00
CA ILE A 34 7.66 -7.92 11.06
C ILE A 34 6.57 -8.03 12.12
N GLN A 35 6.96 -8.27 13.38
CA GLN A 35 6.02 -8.41 14.49
C GLN A 35 5.65 -7.06 15.11
N GLU A 36 6.65 -6.18 15.28
CA GLU A 36 6.48 -4.81 15.78
C GLU A 36 7.25 -3.84 14.87
N GLY A 37 6.60 -2.76 14.46
CA GLY A 37 7.18 -1.78 13.55
C GLY A 37 6.15 -0.79 13.01
N LEU A 38 6.56 -0.03 11.99
CA LEU A 38 5.75 0.97 11.32
C LEU A 38 5.47 0.55 9.88
N CYS A 39 4.28 0.90 9.37
CA CYS A 39 3.88 0.69 7.97
C CYS A 39 3.58 2.04 7.33
N LEU A 40 4.49 2.50 6.45
CA LEU A 40 4.28 3.69 5.65
C LEU A 40 3.48 3.34 4.40
N VAL A 41 2.40 4.06 4.15
CA VAL A 41 1.62 3.99 2.91
C VAL A 41 1.51 5.40 2.36
N ASN A 42 2.06 5.64 1.17
CA ASN A 42 2.00 6.93 0.52
C ASN A 42 1.65 6.78 -0.97
N ALA A 43 0.97 7.79 -1.51
CA ALA A 43 0.86 7.94 -2.95
C ALA A 43 2.18 8.47 -3.53
N MET A 44 2.62 7.91 -4.65
CA MET A 44 3.76 8.42 -5.42
C MET A 44 3.35 9.52 -6.41
N HIS A 45 2.05 9.79 -6.54
CA HIS A 45 1.48 10.81 -7.41
C HIS A 45 0.83 11.91 -6.58
N ILE A 46 1.08 13.18 -6.93
CA ILE A 46 0.64 14.37 -6.19
C ILE A 46 -0.87 14.66 -6.27
N THR A 47 -1.62 13.93 -7.09
CA THR A 47 -3.07 14.11 -7.31
C THR A 47 -3.84 12.79 -7.22
N SER A 48 -3.56 12.01 -6.17
CA SER A 48 -4.27 10.75 -5.89
C SER A 48 -5.64 10.97 -5.25
#